data_AF-A0A2E3PUB2-F1
#
_entry.id   AF-A0A2E3PUB2-F1
#
_cell.length_a   1.000
_cell.length_b   1.000
_cell.length_c   1.000
_cell.angle_alpha   90.00
_cell.angle_beta   90.00
_cell.angle_gamma   90.00
#
_symmetry.space_group_name_H-M   'P 1'
#
loop_
_entity.id
_entity.type
_entity.pdbx_description
1 polymer ?
#
loop_
_entity_poly.entity_id
_entity_poly.type
_entity_poly.pdbx_seq_one_letter_code
_entity_poly.pdbx_strand_id
1 'polypeptide(L)'
;MALAVLFAAPESAQAQDAAQLKGIVEKQIAAFKAGDARTAYGYAAPTIKRLFPDPDRFIAMVKRGYAPVYNPSSVAFGSLRETARGPVQEVFVTDAKGQQWLALYSFEQQEDGSWKISGCVLTKSPGASA
;
A
#
# COMPACT_ATOMS: atom_id res chain seq x y z
N MET A 1 -13.58 23.17 42.16
CA MET A 1 -13.17 23.39 40.76
C MET A 1 -12.38 22.15 40.34
N ALA A 2 -13.00 21.22 39.62
CA ALA A 2 -12.37 19.94 39.28
C ALA A 2 -11.57 20.12 37.98
N LEU A 3 -10.25 19.97 38.08
CA LEU A 3 -9.34 19.99 36.93
C LEU A 3 -9.31 18.57 36.34
N ALA A 4 -10.09 18.34 35.29
CA ALA A 4 -10.05 17.09 34.55
C ALA A 4 -8.81 17.08 33.66
N VAL A 5 -7.78 16.33 34.05
CA VAL A 5 -6.63 16.04 33.19
C VAL A 5 -7.05 14.93 32.24
N LEU A 6 -7.33 15.29 30.99
CA LEU A 6 -7.50 14.34 29.90
C LEU A 6 -6.13 13.71 29.59
N PHE A 7 -5.90 12.49 30.07
CA PHE A 7 -4.79 11.66 29.60
C PHE A 7 -5.08 11.23 28.15
N ALA A 8 -4.44 11.89 27.19
CA ALA A 8 -4.29 11.34 25.85
C ALA A 8 -3.38 10.11 25.96
N ALA A 9 -3.94 8.91 25.80
CA ALA A 9 -3.14 7.70 25.76
C ALA A 9 -2.18 7.78 24.56
N PRO A 10 -0.91 7.35 24.71
CA PRO A 10 -0.03 7.22 23.56
C PRO A 10 -0.64 6.18 22.61
N GLU A 11 -1.00 6.59 21.40
CA GLU A 11 -1.21 5.64 20.30
C GLU A 11 0.04 4.75 20.25
N SER A 12 -0.14 3.44 20.39
CA SER A 12 0.97 2.51 20.40
C SER A 12 1.75 2.64 19.10
N ALA A 13 3.09 2.50 19.13
CA ALA A 13 3.95 2.63 17.95
C ALA A 13 3.44 1.80 16.75
N GLN A 14 2.85 0.64 17.02
CA GLN A 14 2.20 -0.22 16.02
C GLN A 14 1.00 0.45 15.31
N ALA A 15 0.19 1.23 16.02
CA ALA A 15 -0.93 1.98 15.42
C ALA A 15 -0.42 3.12 14.53
N GLN A 16 0.66 3.80 14.95
CA GLN A 16 1.30 4.83 14.15
C GLN A 16 1.92 4.26 12.87
N ASP A 17 2.64 3.13 12.98
CA ASP A 17 3.17 2.41 11.81
C ASP A 17 2.02 1.98 10.88
N ALA A 18 0.93 1.44 11.41
CA ALA A 18 -0.22 1.05 10.60
C ALA A 18 -0.82 2.22 9.80
N ALA A 19 -1.00 3.37 10.44
CA ALA A 19 -1.48 4.58 9.77
C ALA A 19 -0.50 5.07 8.69
N GLN A 20 0.80 5.01 8.97
CA GLN A 20 1.85 5.41 8.04
C GLN A 20 1.91 4.49 6.80
N LEU A 21 1.88 3.17 7.00
CA LEU A 21 1.92 2.17 5.94
C LEU A 21 0.69 2.27 5.02
N LYS A 22 -0.49 2.42 5.63
CA LYS A 22 -1.73 2.71 4.90
C LYS A 22 -1.57 3.99 4.05
N GLY A 23 -1.07 5.07 4.65
CA GLY A 23 -0.86 6.33 3.96
C GLY A 23 0.12 6.25 2.78
N ILE A 24 1.16 5.40 2.87
CA ILE A 24 2.08 5.15 1.75
C ILE A 24 1.35 4.51 0.57
N VAL A 25 0.52 3.50 0.81
CA VAL A 25 -0.25 2.83 -0.24
C VAL A 25 -1.28 3.77 -0.86
N GLU A 26 -2.00 4.54 -0.05
CA GLU A 26 -2.97 5.54 -0.54
C GLU A 26 -2.30 6.54 -1.49
N LYS A 27 -1.14 7.08 -1.09
CA LYS A 27 -0.39 8.03 -1.92
C LYS A 27 0.14 7.39 -3.20
N GLN A 28 0.58 6.13 -3.15
CA GLN A 28 1.03 5.43 -4.35
C GLN A 28 -0.13 5.20 -5.33
N ILE A 29 -1.29 4.75 -4.84
CA ILE A 29 -2.49 4.54 -5.68
C ILE A 29 -2.98 5.88 -6.26
N ALA A 30 -2.96 6.96 -5.47
CA ALA A 30 -3.29 8.30 -5.97
C ALA A 30 -2.34 8.73 -7.10
N ALA A 31 -1.04 8.48 -6.97
CA ALA A 31 -0.06 8.76 -8.00
C ALA A 31 -0.30 7.90 -9.27
N PHE A 32 -0.67 6.63 -9.13
CA PHE A 32 -1.08 5.80 -10.27
C PHE A 32 -2.28 6.40 -11.03
N LYS A 33 -3.33 6.79 -10.30
CA LYS A 33 -4.53 7.41 -10.89
C LYS A 33 -4.23 8.74 -11.57
N ALA A 34 -3.29 9.52 -11.04
CA ALA A 34 -2.84 10.78 -11.64
C ALA A 34 -1.87 10.59 -12.82
N GLY A 35 -1.43 9.35 -13.11
CA GLY A 35 -0.40 9.08 -14.11
C GLY A 35 1.00 9.54 -13.69
N ASP A 36 1.22 9.82 -12.41
CA ASP A 36 2.51 10.27 -11.86
C ASP A 36 3.39 9.05 -11.50
N ALA A 37 4.05 8.52 -12.52
CA ALA A 37 4.97 7.38 -12.38
C ALA A 37 6.14 7.69 -11.42
N ARG A 38 6.65 8.92 -11.41
CA ARG A 38 7.80 9.31 -10.59
C ARG A 38 7.45 9.28 -9.11
N THR A 39 6.31 9.87 -8.73
CA THR A 39 5.85 9.86 -7.34
C THR A 39 5.52 8.43 -6.89
N ALA A 40 4.82 7.66 -7.73
CA ALA A 40 4.49 6.27 -7.41
C ALA A 40 5.74 5.39 -7.19
N TYR A 41 6.75 5.56 -8.06
CA TYR A 41 8.04 4.90 -7.96
C TYR A 41 8.86 5.34 -6.73
N GLY A 42 8.64 6.56 -6.24
CA GLY A 42 9.26 7.08 -5.01
C GLY A 42 8.91 6.29 -3.75
N TYR A 43 7.74 5.64 -3.72
CA TYR A 43 7.31 4.76 -2.62
C TYR A 43 7.89 3.35 -2.69
N ALA A 44 8.48 2.96 -3.82
CA ALA A 44 9.06 1.64 -4.00
C ALA A 44 10.40 1.51 -3.25
N ALA A 45 10.63 0.34 -2.67
CA ALA A 45 11.86 -0.04 -2.01
C ALA A 45 13.03 -0.18 -3.00
N PRO A 46 14.29 -0.05 -2.54
CA PRO A 46 15.48 -0.27 -3.37
C PRO A 46 15.45 -1.60 -4.12
N THR A 47 14.89 -2.65 -3.51
CA THR A 47 14.74 -3.98 -4.11
C THR A 47 13.91 -3.96 -5.40
N ILE A 48 12.77 -3.25 -5.40
CA ILE A 48 11.97 -3.03 -6.61
C ILE A 48 12.71 -2.14 -7.60
N LYS A 49 13.38 -1.08 -7.11
CA LYS A 49 14.14 -0.15 -7.97
C LYS A 49 15.30 -0.81 -8.70
N ARG A 50 15.95 -1.83 -8.12
CA ARG A 50 16.97 -2.62 -8.81
C ARG A 50 16.41 -3.43 -9.98
N LEU A 51 15.19 -3.96 -9.84
CA LEU A 51 14.50 -4.71 -10.89
C LEU A 51 13.96 -3.80 -11.99
N PHE A 52 13.49 -2.61 -11.61
CA PHE A 52 12.95 -1.59 -12.51
C PHE A 52 13.69 -0.28 -12.28
N PRO A 53 14.86 -0.08 -12.92
CA PRO A 53 15.75 1.07 -12.65
C PRO A 53 15.21 2.42 -13.14
N ASP A 54 14.03 2.42 -13.77
CA ASP A 54 13.43 3.58 -14.38
C ASP A 54 11.92 3.64 -14.09
N PRO A 55 11.36 4.82 -13.73
CA PRO A 55 9.93 4.98 -13.44
C PRO A 55 9.00 4.56 -14.59
N ASP A 56 9.39 4.78 -15.85
CA ASP A 56 8.57 4.41 -17.01
C ASP A 56 8.51 2.89 -17.18
N ARG A 57 9.63 2.19 -16.94
CA ARG A 57 9.64 0.71 -16.90
C ARG A 57 8.79 0.16 -15.76
N PHE A 58 8.90 0.76 -14.57
CA PHE A 58 8.09 0.38 -13.43
C PHE A 58 6.59 0.55 -13.74
N ILE A 59 6.18 1.71 -14.25
CA ILE A 59 4.76 1.97 -14.52
C ILE A 59 4.23 1.11 -15.67
N ALA A 60 5.04 0.82 -16.67
CA ALA A 60 4.68 -0.10 -17.75
C ALA A 60 4.42 -1.52 -17.24
N MET A 61 5.25 -2.01 -16.31
CA MET A 61 5.03 -3.29 -15.65
C MET A 61 3.76 -3.27 -14.79
N VAL A 62 3.56 -2.24 -13.97
CA VAL A 62 2.37 -2.08 -13.12
C VAL A 62 1.08 -2.07 -13.95
N LYS A 63 1.04 -1.32 -15.05
CA LYS A 63 -0.12 -1.30 -15.96
C LYS A 63 -0.46 -2.67 -16.56
N ARG A 64 0.53 -3.55 -16.75
CA ARG A 64 0.34 -4.89 -17.33
C ARG A 64 -0.05 -5.93 -16.29
N GLY A 65 0.66 -5.97 -15.15
CA GLY A 65 0.48 -7.01 -14.13
C GLY A 65 -0.50 -6.65 -13.01
N TYR A 66 -0.75 -5.35 -12.82
CA TYR A 66 -1.46 -4.80 -11.67
C TYR A 66 -2.49 -3.75 -12.09
N ALA A 67 -3.10 -3.90 -13.26
CA ALA A 67 -4.11 -2.97 -13.78
C ALA A 67 -5.24 -2.62 -12.78
N PRO A 68 -5.77 -3.58 -11.97
CA PRO A 68 -6.75 -3.27 -10.94
C PRO A 68 -6.26 -2.25 -9.91
N VAL A 69 -4.98 -2.31 -9.54
CA VAL A 69 -4.33 -1.40 -8.59
C VAL A 69 -3.98 -0.06 -9.24
N TYR A 70 -3.62 -0.07 -10.52
CA TYR A 70 -3.24 1.15 -11.26
C TYR A 70 -4.42 2.10 -11.44
N ASN A 71 -5.61 1.57 -11.76
CA ASN A 71 -6.82 2.37 -11.95
C ASN A 71 -8.04 1.73 -11.26
N PRO A 72 -8.09 1.74 -9.93
CA PRO A 72 -9.17 1.14 -9.17
C PRO A 72 -10.42 2.03 -9.19
N SER A 73 -11.59 1.39 -9.24
CA SER A 73 -12.88 2.04 -9.00
C SER A 73 -13.06 2.33 -7.50
N SER A 74 -12.73 1.36 -6.65
CA SER A 74 -12.72 1.52 -5.20
C SER A 74 -11.58 0.74 -4.54
N VAL A 75 -11.18 1.20 -3.36
CA VAL A 75 -10.14 0.59 -2.54
C VAL A 75 -10.61 0.56 -1.09
N ALA A 76 -10.42 -0.56 -0.41
CA ALA A 76 -10.67 -0.70 1.03
C ALA A 76 -9.47 -1.38 1.70
N PHE A 77 -9.08 -0.89 2.88
CA PHE A 77 -7.97 -1.43 3.64
C PHE A 77 -8.45 -2.54 4.58
N GLY A 78 -7.79 -3.68 4.52
CA GLY A 78 -7.98 -4.80 5.43
C GLY A 78 -7.00 -4.77 6.59
N SER A 79 -6.69 -5.96 7.11
CA SER A 79 -5.79 -6.11 8.26
C SER A 79 -4.34 -5.83 7.87
N LEU A 80 -3.61 -5.19 8.79
CA LEU A 80 -2.15 -5.19 8.80
C LEU A 80 -1.68 -6.44 9.55
N ARG A 81 -0.78 -7.21 8.95
CA ARG A 81 -0.20 -8.41 9.56
C ARG A 81 1.30 -8.30 9.65
N GLU A 82 1.85 -8.52 10.84
CA GLU A 82 3.29 -8.70 11.01
C GLU A 82 3.70 -10.09 10.51
N THR A 83 4.77 -10.13 9.72
CA THR A 83 5.35 -11.39 9.22
C THR A 83 6.85 -11.41 9.50
N ALA A 84 7.49 -12.58 9.33
CA ALA A 84 8.94 -12.69 9.46
C ALA A 84 9.73 -11.80 8.46
N ARG A 85 9.07 -11.29 7.41
CA ARG A 85 9.67 -10.42 6.39
C ARG A 85 9.26 -8.94 6.55
N GLY A 86 8.57 -8.60 7.62
CA GLY A 86 8.01 -7.27 7.87
C GLY A 86 6.49 -7.22 7.71
N PRO A 87 5.89 -6.03 7.87
CA PRO A 87 4.46 -5.85 7.80
C PRO A 87 3.90 -6.07 6.40
N VAL A 88 2.68 -6.62 6.35
CA VAL A 88 1.91 -6.83 5.14
C VAL A 88 0.52 -6.21 5.30
N GLN A 89 0.18 -5.26 4.44
CA GLN A 89 -1.14 -4.61 4.41
C GLN A 89 -2.03 -5.27 3.36
N GLU A 90 -3.21 -5.75 3.80
CA GLU A 90 -4.26 -6.19 2.90
C GLU A 90 -5.01 -5.00 2.31
N VAL A 91 -5.21 -5.02 0.99
CA VAL A 91 -5.92 -3.99 0.26
C VAL A 91 -6.90 -4.64 -0.70
N PHE A 92 -8.19 -4.48 -0.44
CA PHE A 92 -9.25 -4.92 -1.33
C PHE A 92 -9.45 -3.88 -2.41
N VAL A 93 -9.42 -4.33 -3.66
CA VAL A 93 -9.48 -3.47 -4.84
C VAL A 93 -10.63 -3.91 -5.72
N THR A 94 -11.47 -2.97 -6.13
CA THR A 94 -12.48 -3.20 -7.16
C THR A 94 -12.02 -2.52 -8.43
N ASP A 95 -11.87 -3.27 -9.51
CA ASP A 95 -11.49 -2.69 -10.80
C ASP A 95 -12.67 -1.99 -11.50
N ALA A 96 -12.39 -1.35 -12.64
CA ALA A 96 -13.40 -0.63 -13.42
C ALA A 96 -14.53 -1.52 -13.96
N LYS A 97 -14.37 -2.85 -13.95
CA LYS A 97 -15.39 -3.83 -14.36
C LYS A 97 -16.19 -4.39 -13.18
N GLY A 98 -15.93 -3.91 -11.97
CA GLY A 98 -16.57 -4.40 -10.74
C GLY A 98 -15.97 -5.69 -10.20
N GLN A 99 -14.87 -6.19 -10.78
CA GLN A 99 -14.21 -7.38 -10.28
C GLN A 99 -13.39 -7.05 -9.02
N GLN A 100 -13.54 -7.88 -8.00
CA GLN A 100 -12.82 -7.76 -6.74
C GLN A 100 -11.48 -8.50 -6.77
N TRP A 101 -10.49 -7.87 -6.15
CA TRP A 101 -9.11 -8.32 -6.03
C TRP A 101 -8.60 -8.08 -4.61
N LEU A 102 -7.67 -8.91 -4.17
CA LEU A 102 -6.89 -8.71 -2.96
C LEU A 102 -5.44 -8.41 -3.36
N ALA A 103 -4.98 -7.22 -2.99
CA ALA A 103 -3.59 -6.82 -3.10
C ALA A 103 -2.92 -6.90 -1.72
N LEU A 104 -1.87 -7.70 -1.62
CA LEU A 104 -1.04 -7.83 -0.42
C LEU A 104 0.22 -6.99 -0.61
N TYR A 105 0.28 -5.85 0.08
CA TYR A 105 1.43 -4.95 0.05
C TYR A 105 2.42 -5.33 1.14
N SER A 106 3.65 -5.65 0.76
CA SER A 106 4.74 -5.88 1.70
C SER A 106 5.57 -4.60 1.84
N PHE A 107 6.04 -4.33 3.05
CA PHE A 107 6.91 -3.20 3.33
C PHE A 107 8.22 -3.63 3.95
N GLU A 108 9.22 -2.78 3.78
CA GLU A 108 10.49 -2.89 4.47
C GLU A 108 10.88 -1.51 5.02
N GLN A 109 11.41 -1.48 6.23
CA GLN A 109 11.95 -0.26 6.82
C GLN A 109 13.37 -0.05 6.28
N GLN A 110 13.67 1.18 5.87
CA GLN A 110 14.97 1.58 5.40
C GLN A 110 15.90 1.89 6.58
N GLU A 111 17.20 2.00 6.32
CA GLU A 111 18.21 2.35 7.34
C GLU A 111 17.95 3.72 8.00
N ASP A 112 17.27 4.63 7.28
CA ASP A 112 16.86 5.94 7.78
C ASP A 112 15.54 5.93 8.58
N GLY A 113 14.96 4.75 8.81
CA GLY A 113 13.69 4.56 9.51
C GLY A 113 12.45 4.80 8.65
N SER A 114 12.59 5.22 7.38
CA SER A 114 11.46 5.38 6.48
C SER A 114 10.90 4.04 6.02
N TRP A 115 9.59 3.96 5.77
CA TRP A 115 8.95 2.76 5.21
C TRP A 115 8.85 2.84 3.69
N LYS A 116 9.11 1.71 3.00
CA LYS A 116 8.95 1.58 1.55
C LYS A 116 8.22 0.29 1.19
N ILE A 117 7.54 0.30 0.04
CA ILE A 117 6.85 -0.88 -0.51
C ILE A 117 7.89 -1.80 -1.15
N SER A 118 8.07 -2.99 -0.58
CA SER A 118 9.01 -4.01 -1.04
C SER A 118 8.38 -5.02 -2.01
N GLY A 119 7.06 -5.11 -2.03
CA GLY A 119 6.34 -5.96 -2.96
C GLY A 119 4.83 -5.75 -2.96
N CYS A 120 4.17 -6.26 -4.00
CA CYS A 120 2.73 -6.36 -4.08
C CYS A 120 2.37 -7.70 -4.74
N VAL A 121 1.53 -8.50 -4.09
CA VAL A 121 0.92 -9.70 -4.68
C VAL A 121 -0.54 -9.41 -4.95
N LEU A 122 -1.00 -9.65 -6.17
CA LEU A 122 -2.38 -9.40 -6.57
C LEU A 122 -3.06 -10.74 -6.87
N THR A 123 -4.10 -11.05 -6.10
CA THR A 123 -4.89 -12.27 -6.25
C THR A 123 -6.32 -11.89 -6.56
N LYS A 124 -6.93 -12.59 -7.52
CA LYS A 124 -8.35 -12.44 -7.79
C LYS A 124 -9.12 -12.98 -6.59
N SER A 125 -9.95 -12.15 -5.96
CA SER A 125 -10.81 -12.66 -4.89
C SER A 125 -11.85 -13.59 -5.53
N PRO A 126 -12.09 -14.80 -5.02
CA PRO A 126 -13.30 -15.52 -5.39
C PRO A 126 -14.43 -14.59 -4.98
N GLY A 127 -15.13 -14.02 -5.97
CA GLY A 127 -16.22 -13.10 -5.70
C GLY A 127 -17.12 -13.78 -4.70
N ALA A 128 -17.41 -13.12 -3.58
CA ALA A 128 -18.44 -13.61 -2.68
C ALA A 128 -19.70 -13.71 -3.54
N SER A 129 -20.03 -14.93 -3.98
CA SER A 129 -21.35 -15.22 -4.47
C SER A 129 -22.25 -14.96 -3.28
N ALA A 130 -23.25 -14.12 -3.52
CA ALA A 130 -24.21 -13.59 -2.56
C ALA A 130 -24.77 -14.66 -1.59
#